data_AF-A0A100WCC2-F1
#
_entry.id   AF-A0A100WCC2-F1
#
_cell.length_a   1.000
_cell.length_b   1.000
_cell.length_c   1.000
_cell.angle_alpha   90.00
_cell.angle_beta   90.00
_cell.angle_gamma   90.00
#
_symmetry.space_group_name_H-M   'P 1'
#
loop_
_entity.id
_entity.type
_entity.pdbx_description
1 polymer ?
#
loop_
_entity_poly.entity_id
_entity_poly.type
_entity_poly.pdbx_seq_one_letter_code
_entity_poly.pdbx_strand_id
1 'polypeptide(L)'
;MSTYHPGTDIDAAQTALATELRVPLLTSAYPQWHYVTGIVVTDSPYLDPGLVPTDDEVRMVAAHLEDYCTYWYSPSYRSRLREFAPYDIDSGANLGFYRKRGANDWCYRKRSWQQGPSWWPAPLQPPMTLAEVIARNGGDSLRERADKRRGESKLR
;
A
#
# COMPACT_ATOMS: atom_id res chain seq x y z
N MET A 1 -3.46 -25.01 5.66
CA MET A 1 -3.08 -23.58 5.48
C MET A 1 -2.26 -23.51 4.21
N SER A 2 -2.61 -22.64 3.27
CA SER A 2 -1.77 -22.42 2.09
C SER A 2 -0.45 -21.80 2.53
N THR A 3 0.67 -22.38 2.13
CA THR A 3 1.99 -21.77 2.34
C THR A 3 2.09 -20.54 1.46
N TYR A 4 2.61 -19.44 2.00
CA TYR A 4 2.88 -18.25 1.20
C TYR A 4 3.91 -18.57 0.12
N HIS A 5 3.56 -18.26 -1.13
CA HIS A 5 4.47 -18.28 -2.27
C HIS A 5 4.27 -16.97 -3.01
N PRO A 6 5.31 -16.12 -3.18
CA PRO A 6 5.16 -14.81 -3.80
C PRO A 6 4.59 -14.86 -5.23
N GLY A 7 4.60 -16.03 -5.89
CA GLY A 7 4.11 -16.20 -7.24
C GLY A 7 4.85 -15.27 -8.20
N THR A 8 4.13 -14.76 -9.21
CA THR A 8 4.61 -13.72 -10.13
C THR A 8 4.25 -12.30 -9.67
N ASP A 9 3.74 -12.14 -8.45
CA ASP A 9 3.25 -10.84 -7.97
C ASP A 9 4.40 -9.87 -7.68
N ILE A 10 5.53 -10.38 -7.17
CA ILE A 10 6.67 -9.57 -6.74
C ILE A 10 7.59 -9.30 -7.92
N ASP A 11 7.88 -8.02 -8.15
CA ASP A 11 8.73 -7.56 -9.24
C ASP A 11 10.23 -7.82 -8.96
N ALA A 12 11.02 -7.98 -10.02
CA ALA A 12 12.47 -8.16 -9.92
C ALA A 12 13.19 -6.93 -9.31
N ALA A 13 12.57 -5.75 -9.36
CA ALA A 13 13.06 -4.53 -8.73
C ALA A 13 12.93 -4.53 -7.19
N GLN A 14 12.31 -5.57 -6.58
CA GLN A 14 12.16 -5.68 -5.13
C GLN A 14 13.51 -5.52 -4.41
N THR A 15 13.56 -4.60 -3.44
CA THR A 15 14.79 -4.32 -2.67
C THR A 15 14.73 -4.93 -1.27
N ALA A 16 15.90 -5.05 -0.63
CA ALA A 16 15.99 -5.48 0.77
C ALA A 16 15.22 -4.53 1.71
N LEU A 17 15.34 -3.21 1.49
CA LEU A 17 14.62 -2.19 2.27
C LEU A 17 13.10 -2.35 2.12
N ALA A 18 12.58 -2.50 0.89
CA ALA A 18 11.15 -2.66 0.67
C ALA A 18 10.61 -3.95 1.35
N THR A 19 11.39 -5.04 1.31
CA THR A 19 11.06 -6.29 2.00
C THR A 19 11.08 -6.14 3.52
N GLU A 20 12.10 -5.48 4.08
CA GLU A 20 12.20 -5.19 5.52
C GLU A 20 11.00 -4.37 6.01
N LEU A 21 10.62 -3.36 5.22
CA LEU A 21 9.47 -2.51 5.47
C LEU A 21 8.12 -3.15 5.10
N ARG A 22 8.13 -4.41 4.64
CA ARG A 22 6.94 -5.19 4.27
C ARG A 22 6.10 -4.55 3.15
N VAL A 23 6.73 -3.75 2.29
CA VAL A 23 6.11 -3.13 1.11
C VAL A 23 6.48 -3.94 -0.13
N PRO A 24 5.54 -4.69 -0.75
CA PRO A 24 5.82 -5.39 -1.99
C PRO A 24 5.86 -4.40 -3.16
N LEU A 25 6.89 -4.55 -4.01
CA LEU A 25 6.93 -4.00 -5.35
C LEU A 25 6.25 -5.00 -6.28
N LEU A 26 5.16 -4.57 -6.91
CA LEU A 26 4.20 -5.43 -7.59
C LEU A 26 4.34 -5.32 -9.11
N THR A 27 4.26 -6.45 -9.79
CA THR A 27 4.21 -6.54 -11.27
C THR A 27 2.85 -6.15 -11.84
N SER A 28 1.81 -6.11 -11.00
CA SER A 28 0.43 -5.87 -11.43
C SER A 28 -0.37 -5.12 -10.37
N ALA A 29 -1.35 -4.35 -10.83
CA ALA A 29 -2.36 -3.73 -10.00
C ALA A 29 -3.39 -4.74 -9.45
N TYR A 30 -3.37 -5.98 -9.93
CA TYR A 30 -4.25 -7.09 -9.56
C TYR A 30 -3.42 -8.31 -9.13
N PRO A 31 -2.67 -8.22 -8.01
CA PRO A 31 -1.88 -9.34 -7.52
C PRO A 31 -2.77 -10.52 -7.14
N GLN A 32 -2.23 -11.74 -7.24
CA GLN A 32 -2.88 -12.96 -6.80
C GLN A 32 -3.15 -12.93 -5.30
N TRP A 33 -2.19 -12.43 -4.50
CA TRP A 33 -2.36 -12.30 -3.06
C TRP A 33 -3.03 -10.99 -2.67
N HIS A 34 -3.79 -11.05 -1.57
CA HIS A 34 -4.52 -9.90 -1.02
C HIS A 34 -3.62 -9.02 -0.14
N TYR A 35 -2.54 -8.48 -0.71
CA TYR A 35 -1.69 -7.54 0.01
C TYR A 35 -2.51 -6.36 0.52
N VAL A 36 -2.24 -5.93 1.75
CA VAL A 36 -2.87 -4.74 2.35
C VAL A 36 -2.53 -3.52 1.51
N THR A 37 -1.25 -3.37 1.13
CA THR A 37 -0.74 -2.36 0.20
C THR A 37 0.44 -2.87 -0.62
N GLY A 38 0.89 -2.06 -1.57
CA GLY A 38 2.06 -2.29 -2.42
C GLY A 38 2.26 -1.16 -3.43
N ILE A 39 3.38 -1.21 -4.15
CA ILE A 39 3.74 -0.23 -5.18
C ILE A 39 3.87 -0.96 -6.51
N VAL A 40 3.10 -0.60 -7.53
CA VAL A 40 3.16 -1.20 -8.86
C VAL A 40 4.34 -0.60 -9.64
N VAL A 41 5.25 -1.45 -10.13
CA VAL A 41 6.52 -1.07 -10.79
C VAL A 41 6.77 -1.81 -12.11
N THR A 42 5.72 -2.14 -12.84
CA THR A 42 5.85 -2.84 -14.12
C THR A 42 6.29 -1.91 -15.25
N ASP A 43 7.16 -2.42 -16.13
CA ASP A 43 7.58 -1.78 -17.38
C ASP A 43 6.69 -2.16 -18.58
N SER A 44 5.75 -3.10 -18.39
CA SER A 44 4.90 -3.59 -19.46
C SER A 44 3.95 -2.49 -19.94
N PRO A 45 3.99 -2.11 -21.24
CA PRO A 45 3.08 -1.10 -21.79
C PRO A 45 1.63 -1.60 -21.91
N TYR A 46 1.43 -2.92 -21.78
CA TYR A 46 0.10 -3.55 -21.77
C TYR A 46 -0.51 -3.58 -20.38
N LEU A 47 0.30 -3.34 -19.35
CA LEU A 47 -0.13 -3.17 -17.96
C LEU A 47 -0.04 -1.69 -17.61
N ASP A 48 -0.52 -1.33 -16.42
CA ASP A 48 -0.43 0.02 -15.87
C ASP A 48 1.04 0.33 -15.48
N PRO A 49 1.86 1.00 -16.32
CA PRO A 49 3.30 1.05 -16.10
C PRO A 49 3.63 1.93 -14.89
N GLY A 50 4.61 1.49 -14.09
CA GLY A 50 5.02 2.14 -12.86
C GLY A 50 6.53 2.25 -12.76
N LEU A 51 7.02 3.41 -12.32
CA LEU A 51 8.43 3.63 -12.07
C LEU A 51 8.84 3.06 -10.72
N VAL A 52 10.09 2.57 -10.64
CA VAL A 52 10.70 2.14 -9.37
C VAL A 52 10.75 3.33 -8.40
N PRO A 53 10.23 3.19 -7.16
CA PRO A 53 10.27 4.24 -6.15
C PRO A 53 11.67 4.42 -5.57
N THR A 54 11.93 5.59 -5.01
CA THR A 54 13.10 5.81 -4.15
C THR A 54 12.88 5.18 -2.77
N ASP A 55 13.96 4.99 -2.03
CA ASP A 55 13.90 4.50 -0.64
C ASP A 55 13.00 5.36 0.26
N ASP A 56 13.02 6.68 0.08
CA ASP A 56 12.19 7.59 0.88
C ASP A 56 10.70 7.44 0.54
N GLU A 57 10.36 7.23 -0.74
CA GLU A 57 9.00 6.95 -1.16
C GLU A 57 8.51 5.60 -0.62
N VAL A 58 9.38 4.58 -0.59
CA VAL A 58 9.07 3.29 0.06
C VAL A 58 8.80 3.48 1.56
N ARG A 59 9.63 4.26 2.26
CA ARG A 59 9.43 4.58 3.68
C ARG A 59 8.09 5.30 3.93
N MET A 60 7.68 6.20 3.04
CA MET A 60 6.39 6.88 3.15
C MET A 60 5.20 5.92 3.03
N VAL A 61 5.24 4.98 2.07
CA VAL A 61 4.20 3.95 1.92
C VAL A 61 4.20 3.00 3.13
N ALA A 62 5.38 2.63 3.64
CA ALA A 62 5.51 1.79 4.82
C ALA A 62 4.94 2.45 6.08
N ALA A 63 5.19 3.74 6.28
CA ALA A 63 4.61 4.50 7.39
C ALA A 63 3.08 4.52 7.29
N HIS A 64 2.54 4.68 6.08
CA HIS A 64 1.10 4.63 5.85
C HIS A 64 0.49 3.24 6.10
N LEU A 65 1.21 2.16 5.74
CA LEU A 65 0.82 0.79 6.07
C LEU A 65 0.73 0.59 7.59
N GLU A 66 1.75 1.02 8.34
CA GLU A 66 1.76 0.88 9.80
C GLU A 66 0.62 1.68 10.45
N ASP A 67 0.34 2.90 9.97
CA ASP A 67 -0.80 3.71 10.43
C ASP A 67 -2.14 2.99 10.16
N TYR A 68 -2.31 2.43 8.97
CA TYR A 68 -3.51 1.67 8.60
C TYR A 68 -3.68 0.43 9.48
N CYS A 69 -2.62 -0.37 9.61
CA CYS A 69 -2.63 -1.59 10.43
C CYS A 69 -2.90 -1.27 11.89
N THR A 70 -2.29 -0.21 12.43
CA THR A 70 -2.54 0.28 13.79
C THR A 70 -4.00 0.66 14.01
N TYR A 71 -4.63 1.31 13.03
CA TYR A 71 -6.00 1.79 13.16
C TYR A 71 -7.04 0.67 13.06
N TRP A 72 -6.86 -0.25 12.11
CA TRP A 72 -7.86 -1.27 11.78
C TRP A 72 -7.66 -2.61 12.49
N TYR A 73 -6.45 -2.94 12.91
CA TYR A 73 -6.13 -4.27 13.41
C TYR A 73 -5.76 -4.27 14.90
N SER A 74 -6.18 -5.31 15.60
CA SER A 74 -5.72 -5.57 16.96
C SER A 74 -4.23 -5.93 16.97
N PRO A 75 -3.51 -5.74 18.10
CA PRO A 75 -2.12 -6.17 18.22
C PRO A 75 -1.90 -7.65 17.88
N SER A 76 -2.78 -8.54 18.33
CA SER A 76 -2.68 -9.98 18.05
C SER A 76 -2.85 -10.30 16.57
N TYR A 77 -3.75 -9.61 15.86
CA TYR A 77 -3.91 -9.80 14.43
C TYR A 77 -2.69 -9.30 13.65
N ARG A 78 -2.11 -8.16 14.05
CA ARG A 78 -0.86 -7.64 13.45
C ARG A 78 0.31 -8.62 13.62
N SER A 79 0.46 -9.25 14.78
CA SER A 79 1.49 -10.28 14.98
C SER A 79 1.29 -11.46 14.02
N ARG A 80 0.04 -11.92 13.87
CA ARG A 80 -0.29 -13.01 12.94
C ARG A 80 0.01 -12.67 11.48
N LEU A 81 -0.26 -11.44 11.04
CA LEU A 81 0.11 -10.98 9.70
C LEU A 81 1.63 -11.04 9.49
N ARG A 82 2.40 -10.61 10.50
CA ARG A 82 3.86 -10.60 10.46
C ARG A 82 4.49 -12.00 10.43
N GLU A 83 3.87 -12.96 11.09
CA GLU A 83 4.32 -14.36 11.10
C GLU A 83 4.02 -15.10 9.79
N PHE A 84 2.93 -14.75 9.10
CA PHE A 84 2.45 -15.51 7.94
C PHE A 84 3.31 -15.34 6.69
N ALA A 85 3.75 -14.12 6.40
CA ALA A 85 4.44 -13.77 5.17
C ALA A 85 5.36 -12.55 5.39
N PRO A 86 6.34 -12.34 4.50
CA PRO A 86 7.14 -11.11 4.49
C PRO A 86 6.30 -9.83 4.28
N TYR A 87 5.05 -9.96 3.82
CA TYR A 87 4.13 -8.84 3.56
C TYR A 87 2.81 -9.01 4.31
N ASP A 88 2.10 -7.92 4.57
CA ASP A 88 0.79 -7.95 5.20
C ASP A 88 -0.29 -8.34 4.18
N ILE A 89 -0.99 -9.46 4.44
CA ILE A 89 -2.00 -10.04 3.54
C ILE A 89 -3.34 -10.16 4.26
N ASP A 90 -4.36 -9.46 3.75
CA ASP A 90 -5.72 -9.48 4.26
C ASP A 90 -6.73 -9.22 3.14
N SER A 91 -7.63 -10.18 2.89
CA SER A 91 -8.67 -10.06 1.87
C SER A 91 -9.63 -8.89 2.12
N GLY A 92 -9.85 -8.52 3.38
CA GLY A 92 -10.74 -7.43 3.79
C GLY A 92 -10.10 -6.04 3.76
N ALA A 93 -8.77 -5.95 3.58
CA ALA A 93 -8.07 -4.68 3.55
C ALA A 93 -8.44 -3.83 2.33
N ASN A 94 -8.58 -2.53 2.54
CA ASN A 94 -8.90 -1.56 1.49
C ASN A 94 -7.98 -0.33 1.51
N LEU A 95 -6.70 -0.53 1.88
CA LEU A 95 -5.69 0.52 1.74
C LEU A 95 -5.40 0.75 0.25
N GLY A 96 -5.17 -0.33 -0.50
CA GLY A 96 -5.02 -0.27 -1.96
C GLY A 96 -3.58 -0.23 -2.41
N PHE A 97 -3.33 0.14 -3.66
CA PHE A 97 -1.98 0.13 -4.26
C PHE A 97 -1.60 1.52 -4.76
N TYR A 98 -0.30 1.78 -4.81
CA TYR A 98 0.28 3.01 -5.32
C TYR A 98 1.05 2.77 -6.61
N ARG A 99 1.16 3.81 -7.44
CA ARG A 99 1.94 3.76 -8.68
C ARG A 99 2.57 5.13 -8.95
N LYS A 100 3.88 5.11 -9.20
CA LYS A 100 4.66 6.27 -9.62
C LYS A 100 4.67 6.36 -11.14
N ARG A 101 4.26 7.50 -11.69
CA ARG A 101 4.29 7.82 -13.13
C ARG A 101 5.45 8.76 -13.49
N GLY A 102 5.92 9.55 -12.52
CA GLY A 102 7.01 10.51 -12.67
C GLY A 102 7.56 10.97 -11.32
N ALA A 103 8.53 11.88 -11.31
CA ALA A 103 9.22 12.31 -10.08
C ALA A 103 8.26 12.85 -8.99
N ASN A 104 7.23 13.58 -9.37
CA ASN A 104 6.18 14.11 -8.47
C ASN A 104 4.79 13.76 -8.98
N ASP A 105 4.67 12.61 -9.66
CA ASP A 105 3.41 12.17 -10.24
C ASP A 105 3.09 10.77 -9.75
N TRP A 106 2.30 10.73 -8.69
CA TRP A 106 1.84 9.53 -8.02
C TRP A 106 0.33 9.39 -8.17
N CYS A 107 -0.10 8.14 -8.19
CA CYS A 107 -1.52 7.79 -8.12
C CYS A 107 -1.70 6.58 -7.22
N TYR A 108 -2.93 6.39 -6.77
CA TYR A 108 -3.33 5.22 -6.00
C TYR A 108 -4.62 4.63 -6.55
N ARG A 109 -4.90 3.39 -6.15
CA ARG A 109 -6.18 2.75 -6.37
C ARG A 109 -6.63 2.01 -5.14
N LYS A 110 -7.92 2.03 -4.84
CA LYS A 110 -8.50 1.13 -3.83
C LYS A 110 -8.74 -0.25 -4.44
N ARG A 111 -8.63 -1.29 -3.60
CA ARG A 111 -9.03 -2.66 -4.00
C ARG A 111 -10.53 -2.76 -4.25
N SER A 112 -11.34 -1.97 -3.55
CA SER A 112 -12.80 -1.96 -3.70
C SER A 112 -13.32 -1.19 -4.92
N TRP A 113 -12.46 -0.50 -5.68
CA TRP A 113 -12.92 0.24 -6.86
C TRP A 113 -13.24 -0.73 -8.00
N GLN A 114 -14.54 -0.95 -8.21
CA GLN A 114 -15.08 -1.75 -9.32
C GLN A 114 -15.57 -0.87 -10.49
N GLN A 115 -15.73 0.44 -10.27
CA GLN A 115 -16.23 1.41 -11.25
C GLN A 115 -15.44 2.73 -11.11
N GLY A 116 -15.40 3.52 -12.19
CA GLY A 116 -14.65 4.78 -12.24
C GLY A 116 -13.18 4.62 -12.69
N PRO A 117 -12.33 5.63 -12.46
CA PRO A 117 -10.91 5.57 -12.83
C PRO A 117 -10.21 4.40 -12.13
N SER A 118 -9.41 3.63 -12.89
CA SER A 118 -8.58 2.54 -12.32
C SER A 118 -7.53 3.07 -11.34
N TRP A 119 -7.05 4.29 -11.58
CA TRP A 119 -6.07 5.02 -10.77
C TRP A 119 -6.51 6.46 -10.57
N TRP A 120 -6.20 7.01 -9.40
CA TRP A 120 -6.46 8.39 -9.07
C TRP A 120 -5.20 9.09 -8.52
N PRO A 121 -4.87 10.31 -8.98
CA PRO A 121 -5.53 11.05 -10.05
C PRO A 121 -5.37 10.36 -11.42
N ALA A 122 -6.34 10.54 -12.31
CA ALA A 122 -6.27 10.02 -13.68
C ALA A 122 -5.13 10.72 -14.46
N PRO A 123 -4.59 10.14 -15.55
CA PRO A 123 -3.42 10.69 -16.25
C PRO A 123 -3.56 12.13 -16.76
N LEU A 124 -4.78 12.58 -17.08
CA LEU A 124 -5.04 13.95 -17.56
C LEU A 124 -5.30 14.96 -16.44
N GLN A 125 -5.31 14.52 -15.19
CA GLN A 125 -5.47 15.40 -14.03
C GLN A 125 -4.09 15.90 -13.57
N PRO A 126 -4.03 17.05 -12.85
CA PRO A 126 -2.78 17.54 -12.31
C PRO A 126 -2.03 16.46 -11.51
N PRO A 127 -0.70 16.35 -11.68
CA PRO A 127 0.09 15.38 -10.95
C PRO A 127 0.04 15.70 -9.45
N MET A 128 0.10 14.65 -8.64
CA MET A 128 0.13 14.76 -7.19
C MET A 128 1.35 14.03 -6.65
N THR A 129 1.94 14.61 -5.61
CA THR A 129 3.02 13.98 -4.85
C THR A 129 2.53 12.75 -4.10
N LEU A 130 3.46 11.87 -3.71
CA LEU A 130 3.14 10.71 -2.89
C LEU A 130 2.43 11.09 -1.58
N ALA A 131 2.87 12.18 -0.95
CA ALA A 131 2.27 12.67 0.30
C ALA A 131 0.79 13.04 0.10
N GLU A 132 0.45 13.74 -0.98
CA GLU A 132 -0.92 14.16 -1.23
C GLU A 132 -1.84 12.99 -1.57
N VAL A 133 -1.36 12.00 -2.34
CA VAL A 133 -2.15 10.80 -2.62
C VAL A 133 -2.32 9.92 -1.37
N ILE A 134 -1.31 9.83 -0.50
CA ILE A 134 -1.43 9.13 0.80
C ILE A 134 -2.46 9.83 1.69
N ALA A 135 -2.36 11.16 1.84
CA ALA A 135 -3.29 11.94 2.65
C ALA A 135 -4.74 11.73 2.18
N ARG A 136 -4.98 11.75 0.87
CA ARG A 136 -6.31 11.49 0.32
C ARG A 136 -6.75 10.04 0.49
N ASN A 137 -5.85 9.07 0.30
CA ASN A 137 -6.18 7.63 0.40
C ASN A 137 -6.56 7.22 1.83
N GLY A 138 -5.90 7.82 2.83
CA GLY A 138 -6.24 7.66 4.24
C GLY A 138 -7.50 8.41 4.67
N GLY A 139 -7.93 9.43 3.91
CA GLY A 139 -8.81 10.49 4.40
C GLY A 139 -8.09 11.34 5.45
N ASP A 140 -8.62 12.53 5.77
CA ASP A 140 -7.93 13.60 6.52
C ASP A 140 -7.29 13.22 7.87
N SER A 141 -7.42 12.00 8.42
CA SER A 141 -6.46 11.49 9.39
C SER A 141 -6.75 10.06 9.88
N LEU A 142 -6.18 9.03 9.26
CA LEU A 142 -6.05 7.73 9.96
C LEU A 142 -5.20 7.89 11.23
N ARG A 143 -4.18 8.75 11.18
CA ARG A 143 -3.25 9.01 12.29
C ARG A 143 -3.89 9.76 13.46
N GLU A 144 -4.52 10.93 13.24
CA GLU A 144 -5.22 11.64 14.33
C GLU A 144 -6.39 10.82 14.90
N ARG A 145 -7.09 10.03 14.06
CA ARG A 145 -8.15 9.13 14.54
C ARG A 145 -7.60 7.93 15.31
N ALA A 146 -6.41 7.43 14.98
CA ALA A 146 -5.72 6.38 15.74
C ALA A 146 -5.25 6.92 17.10
N ASP A 147 -4.67 8.12 17.12
CA ASP A 147 -4.19 8.78 18.34
C ASP A 147 -5.35 9.07 19.31
N LYS A 148 -6.51 9.49 18.79
CA LYS A 148 -7.74 9.66 19.59
C LYS A 148 -8.17 8.36 20.29
N ARG A 149 -8.17 7.21 19.59
CA ARG A 149 -8.52 5.91 20.21
C ARG A 149 -7.51 5.46 21.28
N ARG A 150 -6.22 5.71 21.06
CA ARG A 150 -5.18 5.42 22.08
C ARG A 150 -5.36 6.26 23.33
N GLY A 151 -5.82 7.51 23.20
CA GLY A 151 -6.16 8.38 24.33
C GLY A 151 -7.37 7.88 25.13
N GLU A 152 -8.42 7.43 24.45
CA GLU A 152 -9.65 6.91 25.09
C GLU A 152 -9.44 5.58 25.82
N SER A 153 -8.53 4.72 25.35
CA SER A 153 -8.23 3.44 26.00
C SER A 153 -7.42 3.56 27.30
N LYS A 154 -6.82 4.73 27.59
CA LYS A 154 -6.08 4.99 28.84
C LYS A 154 -6.98 5.53 29.97
N LEU A 155 -8.25 5.79 29.69
CA LEU A 155 -9.25 6.35 30.62
C LEU A 155 -10.22 5.29 31.15
N ARG A 156 -9.97 4.00 30.91
CA ARG A 156 -10.76 2.86 31.40
C ARG A 156 -9.93 1.94 32.27
#